data_AF-A0A7M1USX6-F1
#
_entry.id   AF-A0A7M1USX6-F1
#
_cell.length_a   1.000
_cell.length_b   1.000
_cell.length_c   1.000
_cell.angle_alpha   90.00
_cell.angle_beta   90.00
_cell.angle_gamma   90.00
#
_symmetry.space_group_name_H-M   'P 1'
#
loop_
_entity.id
_entity.type
_entity.pdbx_description
1 polymer ?
#
loop_
_entity_poly.entity_id
_entity_poly.type
_entity_poly.pdbx_seq_one_letter_code
_entity_poly.pdbx_strand_id
1 'polypeptide(L)'
;MVPALEKALAWESLSAVVDGVVVKSVLIAGFSEGILAYWPPSLEESVLNIFNKLYIQVPGHAYLVLYSLRLGKKFLVILNEERLLALEIDKRVNGEKMGERLLRALKRLDRLFGIDETQSGEH
;
A
#
# COMPACT_ATOMS: atom_id res chain seq x y z
N MET A 1 18.06 1.67 -31.64
CA MET A 1 17.90 0.43 -30.86
C MET A 1 17.62 0.83 -29.44
N VAL A 2 16.34 0.84 -29.05
CA VAL A 2 15.93 1.18 -27.68
C VAL A 2 16.07 -0.09 -26.84
N PRO A 3 16.78 -0.08 -25.69
CA PRO A 3 17.04 -1.30 -24.94
C PRO A 3 15.74 -1.90 -24.41
N ALA A 4 15.73 -3.23 -24.25
CA ALA A 4 14.61 -4.05 -23.75
C ALA A 4 14.04 -3.65 -22.37
N LEU A 5 14.50 -2.55 -21.77
CA LEU A 5 14.02 -1.98 -20.51
C LEU A 5 12.63 -1.33 -20.64
N GLU A 6 12.20 -0.96 -21.86
CA GLU A 6 10.86 -0.39 -22.09
C GLU A 6 9.73 -1.45 -22.20
N LYS A 7 10.03 -2.74 -22.08
CA LYS A 7 9.05 -3.82 -22.36
C LYS A 7 8.46 -4.56 -21.15
N ALA A 8 8.79 -4.22 -19.91
CA ALA A 8 8.31 -5.00 -18.74
C ALA A 8 7.71 -4.20 -17.57
N LEU A 9 7.52 -2.90 -17.72
CA LEU A 9 6.64 -2.14 -16.82
C LEU A 9 5.61 -1.46 -17.71
N ALA A 10 4.56 -2.20 -18.07
CA ALA A 10 3.31 -1.59 -18.45
C ALA A 10 2.86 -0.76 -17.22
N TRP A 11 3.24 0.51 -17.19
CA TRP A 11 2.73 1.49 -16.24
C TRP A 11 1.26 1.71 -16.59
N GLU A 12 0.41 0.74 -16.26
CA GLU A 12 -1.03 0.95 -16.23
C GLU A 12 -1.29 2.05 -15.20
N SER A 13 -2.03 3.07 -15.63
CA SER A 13 -2.41 4.17 -14.76
C SER A 13 -3.15 3.59 -13.54
N LEU A 14 -2.53 3.63 -12.36
CA LEU A 14 -3.13 3.21 -11.09
C LEU A 14 -4.25 4.19 -10.70
N SER A 15 -5.37 4.14 -11.42
CA SER A 15 -6.64 4.68 -10.97
C SER A 15 -7.20 3.68 -9.95
N ALA A 16 -6.70 3.74 -8.72
CA ALA A 16 -7.19 2.86 -7.67
C ALA A 16 -8.55 3.36 -7.19
N VAL A 17 -9.60 2.60 -7.53
CA VAL A 17 -10.89 2.70 -6.85
C VAL A 17 -10.90 1.65 -5.77
N VAL A 18 -10.92 2.10 -4.53
CA VAL A 18 -10.91 1.22 -3.37
C VAL A 18 -12.23 1.36 -2.67
N ASP A 19 -12.99 0.27 -2.58
CA ASP A 19 -14.31 0.26 -1.94
C ASP A 19 -15.29 1.31 -2.51
N GLY A 20 -15.25 1.52 -3.83
CA GLY A 20 -16.06 2.54 -4.52
C GLY A 20 -15.57 3.98 -4.32
N VAL A 21 -14.45 4.20 -3.63
CA VAL A 21 -13.84 5.50 -3.40
C VAL A 21 -12.67 5.70 -4.35
N VAL A 22 -12.65 6.84 -5.05
CA VAL A 22 -11.51 7.25 -5.88
C VAL A 22 -10.36 7.68 -4.98
N VAL A 23 -9.23 6.97 -5.08
CA VAL A 23 -7.99 7.32 -4.40
C VAL A 23 -7.24 8.37 -5.21
N LYS A 24 -6.71 9.39 -4.54
CA LYS A 24 -6.03 10.53 -5.19
C LYS A 24 -4.59 10.24 -5.55
N SER A 25 -3.90 9.49 -4.69
CA SER A 25 -2.53 9.03 -4.91
C SER A 25 -2.30 7.68 -4.24
N VAL A 26 -1.40 6.88 -4.81
CA VAL A 26 -1.04 5.54 -4.35
C VAL A 26 0.47 5.49 -4.22
N LEU A 27 0.96 4.89 -3.13
CA LEU A 27 2.37 4.62 -2.92
C LEU A 27 2.54 3.20 -2.41
N ILE A 28 3.46 2.46 -3.01
CA ILE A 28 3.82 1.10 -2.66
C ILE A 28 5.29 1.10 -2.25
N ALA A 29 5.60 0.57 -1.08
CA ALA A 29 6.95 0.45 -0.57
C ALA A 29 7.19 -0.94 0.04
N GLY A 30 8.41 -1.45 -0.09
CA GLY A 30 8.92 -2.60 0.65
C GLY A 30 9.89 -2.12 1.73
N PHE A 31 9.87 -2.73 2.92
CA PHE A 31 10.75 -2.25 4.01
C PHE A 31 12.24 -2.40 3.70
N SER A 32 12.64 -3.43 2.95
CA SER A 32 14.02 -3.66 2.49
C SER A 32 14.34 -2.95 1.17
N GLU A 33 13.34 -2.68 0.34
CA GLU A 33 13.51 -2.22 -1.04
C GLU A 33 13.24 -0.70 -1.21
N GLY A 34 12.65 -0.05 -0.20
CA GLY A 34 12.21 1.34 -0.27
C GLY A 34 10.92 1.51 -1.08
N ILE A 35 10.70 2.70 -1.63
CA ILE A 35 9.52 2.96 -2.49
C ILE A 35 9.67 2.19 -3.80
N LEU A 36 8.72 1.29 -4.05
CA LEU A 36 8.65 0.43 -5.23
C LEU A 36 7.91 1.12 -6.38
N ALA A 37 6.82 1.81 -6.06
CA ALA A 37 5.99 2.51 -7.04
C ALA A 37 5.17 3.62 -6.39
N TYR A 38 4.82 4.64 -7.17
CA TYR A 38 3.88 5.69 -6.75
C TYR A 38 3.13 6.32 -7.93
N TRP A 39 1.95 6.86 -7.64
CA TRP A 39 1.10 7.56 -8.60
C TRP A 39 0.32 8.69 -7.89
N PRO A 40 0.12 9.87 -8.51
CA PRO A 40 0.69 10.27 -9.79
C PRO A 40 2.23 10.47 -9.70
N PRO A 41 2.96 10.49 -10.84
CA PRO A 41 4.41 10.69 -10.85
C PRO A 41 4.83 12.06 -10.30
N SER A 42 3.90 13.00 -10.20
CA SER A 42 4.09 14.32 -9.61
C SER A 42 3.85 14.35 -8.09
N LEU A 43 3.92 13.19 -7.41
CA LEU A 43 3.76 13.15 -5.96
C LEU A 43 4.86 13.98 -5.28
N GLU A 44 4.47 14.81 -4.32
CA GLU A 44 5.41 15.71 -3.65
C GLU A 44 6.53 14.94 -2.95
N GLU A 45 7.77 15.40 -3.11
CA GLU A 45 8.96 14.81 -2.49
C GLU A 45 8.85 14.76 -0.95
N SER A 46 8.15 15.72 -0.35
CA SER A 46 7.84 15.75 1.09
C SER A 46 7.05 14.51 1.54
N VAL A 47 6.13 14.01 0.71
CA VAL A 47 5.34 12.80 0.95
C VAL A 47 6.24 11.57 0.83
N LEU A 48 7.01 11.47 -0.25
CA LEU A 48 7.95 10.37 -0.47
C LEU A 48 8.93 10.23 0.69
N ASN A 49 9.48 11.35 1.18
CA ASN A 49 10.41 11.38 2.30
C ASN A 49 9.82 10.92 3.64
N ILE A 50 8.51 11.12 3.86
CA ILE A 50 7.84 10.60 5.06
C ILE A 50 7.78 9.07 4.99
N PHE A 51 7.33 8.53 3.85
CA PHE A 51 7.17 7.08 3.70
C PHE A 51 8.50 6.33 3.61
N ASN A 52 9.55 6.93 3.03
CA ASN A 52 10.91 6.36 3.06
C ASN A 52 11.49 6.22 4.48
N LYS A 53 11.00 7.02 5.44
CA LYS A 53 11.46 6.97 6.84
C LYS A 53 10.53 6.16 7.74
N LEU A 54 9.44 5.64 7.19
CA LEU A 54 8.43 4.92 7.95
C LEU A 54 8.83 3.45 8.03
N TYR A 55 9.29 3.02 9.21
CA TYR A 55 9.61 1.63 9.49
C TYR A 55 8.67 1.11 10.59
N ILE A 56 7.76 0.21 10.23
CA ILE A 56 6.81 -0.39 11.16
C ILE A 56 6.71 -1.88 10.83
N GLN A 57 7.39 -2.71 11.61
CA GLN A 57 7.23 -4.16 11.52
C GLN A 57 5.95 -4.58 12.25
N VAL A 58 5.04 -5.22 11.54
CA VAL A 58 3.79 -5.76 12.11
C VAL A 58 3.72 -7.27 11.88
N PRO A 59 3.32 -8.06 12.89
CA PRO A 59 3.04 -9.48 12.69
C PRO A 59 1.71 -9.61 11.93
N GLY A 60 1.78 -9.68 10.61
CA GLY A 60 0.65 -9.84 9.69
C GLY A 60 0.04 -8.53 9.18
N HIS A 61 -1.21 -8.59 8.74
CA HIS A 61 -1.88 -7.42 8.13
C HIS A 61 -2.37 -6.41 9.16
N ALA A 62 -2.12 -5.13 8.89
CA ALA A 62 -2.61 -4.01 9.66
C ALA A 62 -2.99 -2.82 8.76
N TYR A 63 -3.72 -1.85 9.32
CA TYR A 63 -3.92 -0.56 8.67
C TYR A 63 -3.70 0.58 9.67
N LEU A 64 -3.32 1.74 9.14
CA LEU A 64 -3.15 2.98 9.87
C LEU A 64 -3.84 4.10 9.09
N VAL A 65 -4.52 5.00 9.78
CA VAL A 65 -5.07 6.21 9.16
C VAL A 65 -4.27 7.39 9.67
N LEU A 66 -3.53 8.04 8.78
CA LEU A 66 -2.67 9.17 9.09
C LEU A 66 -3.28 10.45 8.53
N TYR A 67 -3.39 11.47 9.37
CA TYR A 67 -3.74 12.82 8.92
C TYR A 67 -2.55 13.75 9.14
N SER A 68 -1.94 14.19 8.06
CA SER A 68 -0.83 15.15 8.12
C SER A 68 -1.39 16.57 8.11
N LEU A 69 -1.35 17.23 9.27
CA LEU A 69 -1.72 18.65 9.38
C LEU A 69 -0.83 19.54 8.51
N ARG A 70 0.47 19.20 8.39
CA ARG A 70 1.43 19.95 7.57
C ARG A 70 1.14 19.88 6.08
N LEU A 71 0.70 18.70 5.60
CA LEU A 71 0.42 18.48 4.18
C LEU A 71 -1.05 18.72 3.84
N GLY A 72 -1.95 18.82 4.83
CA GLY A 72 -3.40 18.84 4.61
C GLY A 72 -3.95 17.57 3.97
N LYS A 73 -3.21 16.45 4.07
CA LYS A 73 -3.50 15.18 3.40
C LYS A 73 -3.86 14.09 4.40
N LYS A 74 -4.80 13.23 4.00
CA LYS A 74 -5.20 12.03 4.75
C LYS A 74 -4.75 10.80 3.98
N PHE A 75 -4.05 9.90 4.66
CA PHE A 75 -3.57 8.65 4.10
C PHE A 75 -4.19 7.48 4.85
N LEU A 76 -4.68 6.50 4.09
CA LEU A 76 -4.91 5.15 4.58
C LEU A 76 -3.69 4.32 4.21
N VAL A 77 -2.97 3.84 5.20
CA VAL A 77 -1.79 3.00 5.05
C VAL A 77 -2.20 1.58 5.38
N ILE A 78 -1.89 0.64 4.50
CA ILE A 78 -2.08 -0.79 4.68
C ILE A 78 -0.70 -1.41 4.77
N LEU A 79 -0.52 -2.21 5.81
CA LEU A 79 0.70 -2.95 6.09
C LEU A 79 0.39 -4.42 5.84
N ASN A 80 1.20 -5.06 5.02
CA ASN A 80 1.15 -6.48 4.74
C ASN A 80 2.57 -7.03 4.89
N GLU A 81 2.88 -7.55 6.08
CA GLU A 81 4.17 -8.16 6.42
C GLU A 81 5.36 -7.25 6.08
N GLU A 82 5.95 -7.41 4.89
CA GLU A 82 7.11 -6.65 4.42
C GLU A 82 6.77 -5.46 3.51
N ARG A 83 5.49 -5.28 3.19
CA ARG A 83 5.01 -4.29 2.23
C ARG A 83 4.08 -3.27 2.87
N LEU A 84 4.17 -2.06 2.37
CA LEU A 84 3.35 -0.92 2.73
C LEU A 84 2.66 -0.37 1.49
N LEU A 85 1.36 -0.17 1.59
CA LEU A 85 0.54 0.54 0.60
C LEU A 85 -0.06 1.78 1.26
N ALA A 86 0.29 2.97 0.80
CA ALA A 86 -0.32 4.21 1.25
C ALA A 86 -1.25 4.77 0.17
N LEU A 87 -2.47 5.07 0.57
CA LEU A 87 -3.54 5.60 -0.28
C LEU A 87 -3.93 6.99 0.24
N GLU A 88 -3.74 8.03 -0.56
CA GLU A 88 -4.30 9.34 -0.23
C GLU A 88 -5.80 9.32 -0.49
N ILE A 89 -6.56 9.55 0.58
CA ILE A 89 -8.01 9.55 0.56
C ILE A 89 -8.53 10.95 0.85
N ASP A 90 -9.76 11.24 0.40
CA ASP A 90 -10.39 12.50 0.73
C ASP A 90 -10.59 12.64 2.25
N LYS A 91 -10.36 13.84 2.79
CA LYS A 91 -10.50 14.13 4.23
C LYS A 91 -11.90 13.80 4.78
N ARG A 92 -12.93 13.85 3.93
CA ARG A 92 -14.33 13.53 4.28
C ARG A 92 -14.59 12.02 4.37
N VAL A 93 -13.72 11.19 3.80
CA VAL A 93 -13.86 9.73 3.81
C VAL A 93 -13.53 9.19 5.20
N ASN A 94 -14.34 8.25 5.69
CA ASN A 94 -14.04 7.50 6.90
C ASN A 94 -12.97 6.44 6.59
N GLY A 95 -11.71 6.84 6.74
CA GLY A 95 -10.55 5.99 6.50
C GLY A 95 -10.48 4.77 7.41
N GLU A 96 -11.01 4.83 8.63
CA GLU A 96 -11.00 3.69 9.56
C GLU A 96 -11.93 2.59 9.07
N LYS A 97 -13.17 2.96 8.72
CA LYS A 97 -14.15 2.03 8.15
C LYS A 97 -13.64 1.40 6.85
N MET A 98 -12.98 2.20 6.01
CA MET A 98 -12.37 1.72 4.77
C MET A 98 -11.20 0.75 5.05
N GLY A 99 -10.33 1.10 5.99
CA GLY A 99 -9.21 0.27 6.44
C GLY A 99 -9.67 -1.06 7.03
N GLU A 100 -10.71 -1.07 7.87
CA GLU A 100 -11.29 -2.30 8.40
C GLU A 100 -11.81 -3.22 7.29
N ARG A 101 -12.52 -2.67 6.30
CA ARG A 101 -13.07 -3.45 5.18
C ARG A 101 -11.96 -4.09 4.36
N LEU A 102 -10.90 -3.33 4.09
CA LEU A 102 -9.72 -3.82 3.37
C LEU A 102 -8.97 -4.88 4.16
N LEU A 103 -8.75 -4.65 5.45
CA LEU A 103 -8.08 -5.62 6.32
C LEU A 103 -8.85 -6.94 6.38
N ARG A 104 -10.20 -6.88 6.46
CA ARG A 104 -11.04 -8.09 6.40
C ARG A 104 -10.94 -8.79 5.05
N ALA A 105 -10.85 -8.04 3.96
CA ALA A 105 -10.67 -8.62 2.63
C ALA A 105 -9.31 -9.32 2.50
N LEU A 106 -8.21 -8.68 2.94
CA LEU A 106 -6.87 -9.28 2.94
C LEU A 106 -6.82 -10.57 3.76
N LYS A 107 -7.30 -10.54 5.00
CA LYS A 107 -7.38 -11.75 5.84
C LYS A 107 -8.22 -12.87 5.24
N ARG A 108 -9.22 -12.55 4.40
CA ARG A 108 -9.98 -13.57 3.66
C ARG A 108 -9.18 -14.11 2.49
N LEU A 109 -8.45 -13.25 1.78
CA LEU A 109 -7.56 -13.68 0.70
C LEU A 109 -6.48 -14.61 1.23
N ASP A 110 -5.82 -14.31 2.35
CA ASP A 110 -4.81 -15.24 2.91
C ASP A 110 -5.40 -16.60 3.28
N ARG A 111 -6.66 -16.65 3.71
CA ARG A 111 -7.34 -17.92 4.02
C ARG A 111 -7.71 -18.69 2.76
N LEU A 112 -8.10 -17.99 1.69
CA LEU A 112 -8.50 -18.60 0.42
C LEU A 112 -7.29 -19.05 -0.40
N PHE A 113 -6.20 -18.29 -0.32
CA PHE A 113 -4.93 -18.54 -0.99
C PHE A 113 -3.87 -19.07 -0.04
N GLY A 114 -4.29 -19.57 1.13
CA GLY A 114 -3.42 -20.10 2.16
C GLY A 114 -2.52 -21.18 1.58
N ILE A 115 -1.28 -20.78 1.33
CA ILE A 115 -0.14 -21.66 1.16
C ILE A 115 0.03 -22.31 2.54
N ASP A 116 -0.35 -23.58 2.64
CA ASP A 116 -0.02 -24.44 3.78
C ASP A 116 1.51 -24.57 3.86
N GLU A 117 2.18 -23.64 4.55
CA GLU A 117 3.51 -23.88 5.13
C GLU A 117 3.35 -24.57 6.49
N THR A 118 2.55 -25.64 6.56
CA THR A 118 2.44 -26.48 7.76
C THR A 118 2.42 -27.96 7.44
N GLN A 119 3.17 -28.41 6.44
CA GLN A 119 3.62 -29.81 6.34
C GLN A 119 4.99 -29.92 5.68
N SER A 120 6.06 -29.61 6.40
CA SER A 120 7.39 -30.19 6.18
C SER A 120 8.29 -29.85 7.35
N GLY A 121 8.49 -30.81 8.26
CA GLY A 121 9.47 -30.63 9.33
C GLY A 121 9.31 -31.48 10.59
N GLU A 122 8.42 -32.47 10.65
CA GLU A 122 8.56 -33.58 11.59
C GLU A 122 8.56 -34.89 10.81
N HIS A 123 9.76 -35.38 10.50
CA HIS A 123 10.15 -36.79 10.58
C HIS A 123 11.67 -36.92 10.49
#